data_AF-A0A7S4FDI6-F1
#
_entry.id   AF-A0A7S4FDI6-F1
#
_cell.length_a   1.000
_cell.length_b   1.000
_cell.length_c   1.000
_cell.angle_alpha   90.00
_cell.angle_beta   90.00
_cell.angle_gamma   90.00
#
_symmetry.space_group_name_H-M   'P 1'
#
loop_
_entity.id
_entity.type
_entity.pdbx_description
1 polymer ?
#
loop_
_entity_poly.entity_id
_entity_poly.type
_entity_poly.pdbx_seq_one_letter_code
_entity_poly.pdbx_strand_id
1 'polypeptide(L)'
;PDAWSASAAVPRGSLVHHLVELRDIFPTFAEIARIALPSATEDEAAPDGRSLLSHISISAEDTKNATDTATASDAALGSAPRPASPPPRQQLVLELAFCGFSGLNWAALVDARFKYVRDLSSGDEQLFDLVDD
;
A
#
# COMPACT_ATOMS: atom_id res chain seq x y z
N PRO A 1 32.04 11.28 0.17
CA PRO A 1 31.05 11.35 -0.92
C PRO A 1 31.02 10.00 -1.65
N ASP A 2 30.24 9.05 -1.13
CA ASP A 2 29.85 7.78 -1.77
C ASP A 2 28.95 7.02 -0.77
N ALA A 3 27.81 7.59 -0.42
CA ALA A 3 26.84 6.98 0.50
C ALA A 3 25.58 6.45 -0.22
N TRP A 4 25.64 6.32 -1.55
CA TRP A 4 24.54 5.76 -2.37
C TRP A 4 24.81 4.30 -2.77
N SER A 5 25.65 3.58 -2.03
CA SER A 5 25.96 2.17 -2.30
C SER A 5 24.73 1.28 -2.07
N ALA A 6 23.97 1.10 -3.16
CA ALA A 6 23.25 -0.09 -3.59
C ALA A 6 22.76 -1.02 -2.49
N SER A 7 21.58 -0.75 -1.94
CA SER A 7 20.64 -1.83 -1.67
C SER A 7 19.77 -1.95 -2.91
N ALA A 8 19.65 -3.15 -3.46
CA ALA A 8 19.02 -3.45 -4.73
C ALA A 8 17.62 -2.83 -4.81
N ALA A 9 17.53 -1.65 -5.41
CA ALA A 9 16.26 -1.00 -5.69
C ALA A 9 15.61 -1.73 -6.87
N VAL A 10 14.29 -1.89 -6.83
CA VAL A 10 13.47 -2.31 -7.97
C VAL A 10 13.99 -1.63 -9.25
N PRO A 11 14.19 -2.36 -10.38
CA PRO A 11 14.82 -1.79 -11.56
C PRO A 11 14.14 -0.49 -11.99
N ARG A 12 14.94 0.52 -12.36
CA ARG A 12 14.39 1.79 -12.85
C ARG A 12 13.46 1.52 -14.03
N GLY A 13 12.28 2.16 -14.00
CA GLY A 13 11.24 1.95 -15.00
C GLY A 13 10.28 0.79 -14.69
N SER A 14 10.43 0.10 -13.56
CA SER A 14 9.44 -0.88 -13.13
C SER A 14 8.13 -0.23 -12.72
N LEU A 15 7.02 -0.96 -12.92
CA LEU A 15 5.70 -0.60 -12.43
C LEU A 15 5.35 -1.46 -11.21
N VAL A 16 4.84 -0.82 -10.16
CA VAL A 16 4.41 -1.47 -8.93
C VAL A 16 2.96 -1.07 -8.68
N HIS A 17 2.05 -2.05 -8.65
CA HIS A 17 0.60 -1.83 -8.58
C HIS A 17 0.02 -1.91 -7.16
N HIS A 18 0.86 -1.73 -6.14
CA HIS A 18 0.38 -1.66 -4.77
C HIS A 18 -0.42 -0.37 -4.55
N LEU A 19 -1.46 -0.46 -3.72
CA LEU A 19 -2.15 0.71 -3.21
C LEU A 19 -1.20 1.50 -2.30
N VAL A 20 -1.10 2.81 -2.55
CA VAL A 20 -0.24 3.72 -1.81
C VAL A 20 -1.00 4.99 -1.48
N GLU A 21 -0.67 5.61 -0.35
CA GLU A 21 -1.27 6.85 0.11
C GLU A 21 -0.22 7.97 0.20
N LEU A 22 -0.64 9.23 0.09
CA LEU A 22 0.29 10.36 0.23
C LEU A 22 0.96 10.40 1.62
N ARG A 23 0.28 9.90 2.65
CA ARG A 23 0.81 9.82 4.02
C ARG A 23 1.97 8.83 4.18
N ASP A 24 2.19 7.95 3.21
CA ASP A 24 3.31 6.99 3.19
C ASP A 24 4.66 7.66 2.87
N ILE A 25 4.63 8.86 2.29
CA ILE A 25 5.82 9.59 1.88
C ILE A 25 6.73 9.93 3.07
N PHE A 26 6.16 10.47 4.16
CA PHE A 26 6.95 10.86 5.34
C PHE A 26 7.67 9.67 6.00
N PRO A 27 7.00 8.56 6.38
CA PRO A 27 7.69 7.41 6.97
C PRO A 27 8.68 6.76 6.01
N THR A 28 8.42 6.78 4.70
CA THR A 28 9.40 6.32 3.70
C THR A 28 10.70 7.13 3.74
N PHE A 29 10.60 8.47 3.72
CA PHE A 29 11.78 9.33 3.78
C PHE A 29 12.52 9.24 5.11
N ALA A 30 11.80 9.13 6.22
CA ALA A 30 12.39 8.95 7.53
C ALA A 30 13.20 7.63 7.60
N GLU A 31 12.68 6.54 7.06
CA GLU A 31 13.40 5.27 7.00
C GLU A 31 14.66 5.35 6.11
N ILE A 32 14.56 5.96 4.92
CA ILE A 32 15.72 6.21 4.04
C ILE A 32 16.80 7.02 4.76
N ALA A 33 16.39 8.05 5.52
CA ALA A 33 17.27 8.90 6.29
C ALA A 33 17.77 8.25 7.59
N ARG A 34 17.31 7.03 7.92
CA ARG A 34 17.57 6.33 9.18
C ARG A 34 17.17 7.13 10.42
N ILE A 35 16.08 7.89 10.30
CA ILE A 35 15.43 8.59 11.41
C ILE A 35 14.49 7.61 12.10
N ALA A 36 14.68 7.41 13.41
CA ALA A 36 13.77 6.59 14.21
C ALA A 36 12.43 7.32 14.37
N LEU A 37 11.35 6.68 13.95
CA LEU A 37 9.99 7.16 14.13
C LEU A 37 9.35 6.49 15.35
N PRO A 38 8.50 7.22 16.10
CA PRO A 38 7.82 6.64 17.25
C PRO A 38 6.74 5.65 16.80
N SER A 39 6.43 4.68 17.68
CA SER A 39 5.47 3.61 17.38
C SER A 39 4.03 4.09 17.58
N ALA A 40 3.13 3.74 16.66
CA ALA A 40 1.72 4.15 16.72
C ALA A 40 0.96 3.59 17.93
N THR A 41 1.52 2.60 18.63
CA THR A 41 0.95 2.05 19.86
C THR A 41 1.30 2.85 21.10
N GLU A 42 2.28 3.77 21.01
CA GLU A 42 2.87 4.42 22.18
C GLU A 42 2.91 5.95 22.08
N ASP A 43 2.75 6.52 20.88
CA ASP A 43 2.90 7.96 20.65
C ASP A 43 1.95 8.48 19.57
N GLU A 44 1.18 9.53 19.89
CA GLU A 44 0.30 10.25 18.96
C GLU A 44 1.09 11.00 17.87
N ALA A 45 2.40 11.23 18.08
CA ALA A 45 3.29 11.77 17.06
C ALA A 45 3.71 10.74 16.01
N ALA A 46 3.30 9.46 16.17
CA ALA A 46 3.59 8.43 15.19
C ALA A 46 2.94 8.75 13.83
N PRO A 47 3.66 8.49 12.73
CA PRO A 47 3.09 8.67 11.41
C PRO A 47 1.96 7.67 11.17
N ASP A 48 0.89 8.14 10.55
CA ASP A 48 -0.26 7.31 10.19
C ASP A 48 -0.01 6.42 8.95
N GLY A 49 0.83 6.90 8.03
CA GLY A 49 1.26 6.15 6.85
C GLY A 49 2.30 5.07 7.14
N ARG A 50 2.71 4.36 6.09
CA ARG A 50 3.71 3.28 6.15
C ARG A 50 4.83 3.51 5.15
N SER A 51 6.01 3.02 5.46
CA SER A 51 7.13 3.10 4.52
C SER A 51 6.90 2.19 3.31
N LEU A 52 7.25 2.68 2.13
CA LEU A 52 7.19 1.96 0.87
C LEU A 52 8.46 1.16 0.58
N LEU A 53 9.50 1.22 1.44
CA LEU A 53 10.79 0.60 1.16
C LEU A 53 10.71 -0.91 0.93
N SER A 54 9.83 -1.63 1.64
CA SER A 54 9.62 -3.07 1.42
C SER A 54 9.10 -3.41 0.01
N HIS A 55 8.46 -2.47 -0.67
CA HIS A 55 7.90 -2.67 -2.02
C HIS A 55 8.88 -2.25 -3.13
N ILE A 56 9.88 -1.43 -2.79
CA ILE A 56 10.85 -0.89 -3.76
C ILE A 56 12.28 -1.39 -3.52
N SER A 57 12.49 -2.23 -2.49
CA SER A 57 13.74 -2.93 -2.24
C SER A 57 13.59 -4.41 -2.57
N ILE A 58 14.59 -4.95 -3.25
CA ILE A 58 14.73 -6.38 -3.51
C ILE A 58 15.40 -6.98 -2.27
N SER A 59 14.78 -7.98 -1.65
CA SER A 59 15.46 -8.78 -0.63
C SER A 59 16.58 -9.58 -1.27
N ALA A 60 17.72 -9.68 -0.60
CA ALA A 60 18.90 -10.41 -1.09
C ALA A 60 18.64 -11.89 -1.43
N GLU A 61 17.49 -12.45 -1.02
CA GLU A 61 17.05 -13.82 -1.33
C GLU A 61 16.45 -13.96 -2.74
N ASP A 62 15.79 -12.93 -3.28
CA ASP A 62 15.11 -12.99 -4.59
C ASP A 62 16.09 -12.99 -5.78
N THR A 63 17.34 -12.59 -5.55
CA THR A 63 18.38 -12.59 -6.60
C THR A 63 18.84 -14.00 -6.99
N LYS A 64 18.52 -15.03 -6.18
CA LYS A 64 18.91 -16.43 -6.46
C LYS A 64 17.87 -17.23 -7.25
N ASN A 65 16.60 -16.83 -7.26
CA ASN A 65 15.53 -17.59 -7.91
C ASN A 65 15.27 -17.23 -9.38
N ALA A 66 15.93 -16.20 -9.93
CA ALA A 66 15.66 -15.73 -11.30
C ALA A 66 16.32 -16.58 -12.41
N THR A 67 17.03 -17.68 -12.10
CA THR A 67 17.74 -18.49 -13.12
C THR A 67 17.05 -19.79 -13.48
N ASP A 68 16.09 -20.30 -12.71
CA ASP A 68 15.48 -21.60 -13.01
C ASP A 68 13.95 -21.52 -13.14
N THR A 69 13.44 -22.25 -14.13
CA THR A 69 12.05 -22.71 -14.34
C THR A 69 11.05 -21.80 -15.03
N ALA A 70 11.16 -21.75 -16.35
CA ALA A 70 10.02 -21.80 -17.25
C ALA A 70 9.64 -23.27 -17.52
N THR A 71 8.70 -23.87 -16.78
CA THR A 71 7.80 -24.97 -17.21
C THR A 71 6.91 -25.51 -16.07
N ALA A 72 5.76 -26.08 -16.46
CA ALA A 72 4.70 -26.75 -15.69
C ALA A 72 3.58 -25.80 -15.15
N SER A 73 2.39 -25.70 -15.73
CA SER A 73 1.32 -26.66 -16.05
C SER A 73 0.55 -27.20 -14.82
N ASP A 74 -0.68 -26.72 -14.70
CA ASP A 74 -1.92 -27.25 -14.10
C ASP A 74 -1.94 -28.19 -12.86
N ALA A 75 -2.95 -27.87 -12.04
CA ALA A 75 -3.71 -28.69 -11.07
C ALA A 75 -3.13 -28.96 -9.66
N ALA A 76 -3.72 -28.30 -8.66
CA ALA A 76 -4.41 -28.95 -7.52
C ALA A 76 -4.92 -27.91 -6.50
N LEU A 77 -6.24 -27.74 -6.41
CA LEU A 77 -6.91 -26.99 -5.34
C LEU A 77 -6.97 -27.87 -4.08
N GLY A 78 -5.90 -27.88 -3.29
CA GLY A 78 -5.85 -28.46 -1.94
C GLY A 78 -5.98 -27.35 -0.90
N SER A 79 -6.87 -27.53 0.09
CA SER A 79 -7.24 -26.55 1.11
C SER A 79 -6.12 -26.27 2.12
N ALA A 80 -5.12 -25.49 1.72
CA ALA A 80 -4.20 -24.87 2.65
C ALA A 80 -4.94 -23.85 3.55
N PRO A 81 -4.57 -23.70 4.84
CA PRO A 81 -5.08 -22.62 5.67
C PRO A 81 -4.83 -21.30 4.95
N ARG A 82 -5.89 -20.47 4.77
CA ARG A 82 -5.75 -19.16 4.14
C ARG A 82 -4.65 -18.40 4.89
N PRO A 83 -3.56 -17.97 4.24
CA PRO A 83 -2.55 -17.13 4.90
C PRO A 83 -3.27 -15.93 5.51
N ALA A 84 -2.87 -15.53 6.72
CA ALA A 84 -3.50 -14.41 7.42
C ALA A 84 -3.67 -13.24 6.44
N SER A 85 -4.90 -12.75 6.29
CA SER A 85 -5.18 -11.64 5.37
C SER A 85 -4.23 -10.49 5.73
N PRO A 86 -3.58 -9.84 4.74
CA PRO A 86 -2.76 -8.68 5.04
C PRO A 86 -3.60 -7.65 5.81
N PRO A 87 -2.98 -6.87 6.72
CA PRO A 87 -3.70 -5.87 7.49
C PRO A 87 -4.54 -4.97 6.56
N PRO A 88 -5.80 -4.66 6.88
CA PRO A 88 -6.72 -3.96 5.97
C PRO A 88 -6.17 -2.66 5.36
N ARG A 89 -5.30 -1.93 6.07
CA ARG A 89 -4.59 -0.73 5.57
C ARG A 89 -3.52 -1.00 4.49
N GLN A 90 -3.32 -2.25 4.07
CA GLN A 90 -2.51 -2.59 2.88
C GLN A 90 -3.40 -2.83 1.65
N GLN A 91 -4.72 -2.87 1.86
CA GLN A 91 -5.73 -3.17 0.85
C GLN A 91 -6.71 -2.02 0.64
N LEU A 92 -6.62 -0.97 1.46
CA LEU A 92 -7.55 0.15 1.45
C LEU A 92 -6.81 1.49 1.52
N VAL A 93 -7.24 2.43 0.68
CA VAL A 93 -6.87 3.85 0.70
C VAL A 93 -8.07 4.65 1.21
N LEU A 94 -7.78 5.67 2.01
CA LEU A 94 -8.77 6.62 2.52
C LEU A 94 -8.68 7.96 1.79
N GLU A 95 -9.77 8.36 1.16
CA GLU A 95 -9.95 9.71 0.64
C GLU A 95 -11.01 10.45 1.47
N LEU A 96 -10.73 11.70 1.81
CA LEU A 96 -11.64 12.58 2.51
C LEU A 96 -11.73 13.89 1.73
N ALA A 97 -12.93 14.23 1.27
CA ALA A 97 -13.25 15.55 0.76
C ALA A 97 -14.03 16.28 1.85
N PHE A 98 -13.31 17.00 2.71
CA PHE A 98 -13.89 17.93 3.66
C PHE A 98 -13.60 19.36 3.18
N CYS A 99 -14.63 20.08 2.76
CA CYS A 99 -14.55 21.52 2.57
C CYS A 99 -15.31 22.17 3.71
N GLY A 100 -14.76 23.20 4.35
CA GLY A 100 -15.34 23.89 5.51
C GLY A 100 -16.68 24.63 5.27
N PHE A 101 -17.40 24.28 4.20
CA PHE A 101 -18.77 24.70 3.92
C PHE A 101 -19.70 23.49 4.04
N SER A 102 -20.88 23.70 4.63
CA SER A 102 -21.92 22.68 4.76
C SER A 102 -22.29 22.11 3.37
N GLY A 103 -21.89 20.87 3.07
CA GLY A 103 -22.29 20.17 1.85
C GLY A 103 -21.22 19.31 1.18
N LEU A 104 -19.96 19.36 1.61
CA LEU A 104 -18.90 18.49 1.08
C LEU A 104 -18.25 17.72 2.24
N ASN A 105 -18.91 16.64 2.65
CA ASN A 105 -18.50 15.75 3.74
C ASN A 105 -18.41 14.31 3.25
N TRP A 106 -17.65 14.08 2.18
CA TRP A 106 -17.56 12.76 1.56
C TRP A 106 -16.31 12.04 2.04
N ALA A 107 -16.49 10.76 2.37
CA ALA A 107 -15.40 9.83 2.64
C ALA A 107 -15.44 8.69 1.63
N ALA A 108 -14.27 8.24 1.19
CA ALA A 108 -14.17 7.07 0.32
C ALA A 108 -13.17 6.05 0.85
N LEU A 109 -13.54 4.78 0.69
CA LEU A 109 -12.67 3.63 0.85
C LEU A 109 -12.42 3.02 -0.52
N VAL A 110 -11.15 2.81 -0.85
CA VAL A 110 -10.75 2.34 -2.17
C VAL A 110 -9.84 1.13 -2.05
N ASP A 111 -10.17 0.03 -2.72
CA ASP A 111 -9.27 -1.10 -2.92
C ASP A 111 -8.86 -1.23 -4.41
N ALA A 112 -8.21 -2.34 -4.77
CA ALA A 112 -7.75 -2.57 -6.15
C ALA A 112 -8.88 -2.77 -7.17
N ARG A 113 -10.13 -2.96 -6.72
CA ARG A 113 -11.29 -3.26 -7.55
C ARG A 113 -12.45 -2.31 -7.32
N PHE A 114 -12.70 -1.85 -6.10
CA PHE A 114 -13.88 -1.08 -5.76
C PHE A 114 -13.52 0.27 -5.15
N LYS A 115 -14.34 1.26 -5.46
CA LYS A 115 -14.39 2.53 -4.73
C LYS A 115 -15.77 2.69 -4.11
N TYR A 116 -15.78 2.72 -2.79
CA TYR A 116 -16.98 2.99 -1.99
C TYR A 116 -16.94 4.41 -1.46
N VAL A 117 -17.99 5.19 -1.70
CA VAL A 117 -18.07 6.62 -1.36
C VAL A 117 -19.33 6.85 -0.53
N ARG A 118 -19.20 7.61 0.56
CA ARG A 118 -20.31 7.92 1.46
C ARG A 118 -20.33 9.40 1.84
N ASP A 119 -21.48 10.03 1.68
CA ASP A 119 -21.76 11.34 2.25
C ASP A 119 -22.02 11.18 3.75
N LEU A 120 -21.18 11.76 4.58
CA LEU A 120 -21.29 11.67 6.03
C LEU A 120 -22.40 12.56 6.62
N SER A 121 -22.95 13.49 5.82
CA SER A 121 -24.07 14.36 6.20
C SER A 121 -25.41 13.77 5.83
N SER A 122 -25.60 13.37 4.57
CA SER A 122 -26.88 12.80 4.10
C SER A 122 -26.96 11.29 4.34
N GLY A 123 -25.83 10.59 4.37
CA GLY A 123 -25.76 9.13 4.40
C GLY A 123 -25.90 8.49 3.02
N ASP A 124 -25.91 9.29 1.94
CA ASP A 124 -25.95 8.76 0.58
C ASP A 124 -24.68 7.98 0.26
N GLU A 125 -24.83 6.87 -0.46
CA GLU A 125 -23.77 5.91 -0.75
C GLU A 125 -23.64 5.67 -2.24
N GLN A 126 -22.41 5.53 -2.72
CA GLN A 126 -22.08 5.19 -4.10
C GLN A 126 -21.01 4.09 -4.09
N LEU A 127 -21.14 3.14 -5.01
CA LEU A 127 -20.21 2.03 -5.17
C LEU A 127 -19.85 1.90 -6.66
N PHE A 128 -18.56 1.92 -6.95
CA PHE A 128 -17.99 1.82 -8.28
C PHE A 128 -17.11 0.57 -8.38
N ASP A 129 -17.26 -0.22 -9.45
CA ASP A 129 -16.30 -1.29 -9.81
C ASP A 129 -15.28 -0.69 -10.78
N LEU A 130 -14.05 -0.49 -10.31
CA LEU A 130 -12.96 0.13 -11.04
C LEU A 130 -12.44 -0.72 -12.22
N VAL A 131 -12.96 -1.93 -12.41
CA VAL A 131 -12.64 -2.80 -13.54
C VAL A 131 -13.72 -2.74 -14.61
N ASP A 132 -14.99 -2.74 -14.20
CA ASP A 132 -16.14 -3.04 -15.06
C ASP A 132 -17.11 -1.86 -15.29
N ASP A 133 -16.95 -0.72 -14.59
CA ASP A 133 -17.77 0.52 -14.72
C ASP A 133 -17.01 1.65 -15.45
#